data_AF-A0A6L9ABJ4-F1
#
_entry.id   AF-A0A6L9ABJ4-F1
#
_cell.length_a   1.000
_cell.length_b   1.000
_cell.length_c   1.000
_cell.angle_alpha   90.00
_cell.angle_beta   90.00
_cell.angle_gamma   90.00
#
_symmetry.space_group_name_H-M   'P 1'
#
loop_
_entity.id
_entity.type
_entity.pdbx_description
1 polymer ?
#
loop_
_entity_poly.entity_id
_entity_poly.type
_entity_poly.pdbx_seq_one_letter_code
_entity_poly.pdbx_strand_id
1 'polypeptide(L)'
;MNKIYSLKYSAATGGLIAVSELAKRVSGKTNRKLVATMLSLAVAGTVNAANIDISNVWARDYLDLAQNKGIFQPGATDVTITLKNGDKFSFHNLSIPDFSGAAASGAATAIGGSYSVTVAHNKKNPQAAETQVYAQSSYKVVDRRNSNDFEIQRLNKFVVETVGATPAETNPTTYSDALERYGIVTSDGSKKIIGFRAGSGGTSFINGESKISTNSAYSHDLLSASLFEVTQWDSYGMMIYKNDKTFRNLEIFGDSGSGAYLYDNKLEKWVLVGTTHGIASVNGDQLTWITKYNDKLVSELKDTYSHKINLNGNNVTIKNTDITLHQNNADT
;
A
#
# COMPACT_ATOMS: atom_id res chain seq x y z
N MET A 1 43.83 -50.56 -24.10
CA MET A 1 43.62 -49.10 -23.92
C MET A 1 43.77 -48.78 -22.45
N ASN A 2 44.86 -48.12 -22.05
CA ASN A 2 45.09 -47.72 -20.66
C ASN A 2 44.20 -46.51 -20.34
N LYS A 3 43.29 -46.64 -19.36
CA LYS A 3 42.48 -45.52 -18.88
C LYS A 3 43.28 -44.80 -17.79
N ILE A 4 43.67 -43.56 -18.05
CA ILE A 4 44.37 -42.71 -17.08
C ILE A 4 43.31 -42.08 -16.16
N TYR A 5 43.49 -42.24 -14.85
CA TYR A 5 42.61 -41.70 -13.81
C TYR A 5 43.40 -40.78 -12.89
N SER A 6 42.74 -39.72 -12.40
CA SER A 6 43.28 -38.79 -11.41
C SER A 6 42.51 -38.95 -10.09
N LEU A 7 43.18 -38.88 -8.95
CA LEU A 7 42.53 -38.86 -7.64
C LEU A 7 42.11 -37.43 -7.28
N LYS A 8 40.84 -37.22 -6.96
CA LYS A 8 40.30 -35.92 -6.52
C LYS A 8 39.48 -36.07 -5.24
N TYR A 9 39.59 -35.09 -4.36
CA TYR A 9 38.88 -35.09 -3.09
C TYR A 9 37.39 -34.76 -3.30
N SER A 10 36.51 -35.61 -2.77
CA SER A 10 35.05 -35.44 -2.81
C SER A 10 34.52 -35.14 -1.42
N ALA A 11 33.94 -33.94 -1.25
CA ALA A 11 33.32 -33.53 0.00
C ALA A 11 32.04 -34.32 0.33
N ALA A 12 31.37 -34.90 -0.68
CA ALA A 12 30.15 -35.70 -0.47
C ALA A 12 30.45 -37.07 0.13
N THR A 13 31.64 -37.62 -0.11
CA THR A 13 32.08 -38.94 0.39
C THR A 13 33.19 -38.83 1.44
N GLY A 14 33.65 -37.62 1.76
CA GLY A 14 34.67 -37.34 2.76
C GLY A 14 36.09 -37.84 2.42
N GLY A 15 36.38 -38.19 1.17
CA GLY A 15 37.64 -38.85 0.78
C GLY A 15 38.04 -38.68 -0.69
N LEU A 16 39.23 -39.19 -1.05
CA LEU A 16 39.74 -39.19 -2.42
C LEU A 16 39.05 -40.25 -3.27
N ILE A 17 38.56 -39.85 -4.46
CA ILE A 17 37.95 -40.75 -5.44
C ILE A 17 38.69 -40.67 -6.78
N ALA A 18 38.74 -41.78 -7.52
CA ALA A 18 39.35 -41.82 -8.85
C ALA A 18 38.38 -41.28 -9.91
N VAL A 19 38.82 -40.30 -10.69
CA VAL A 19 38.02 -39.62 -11.72
C VAL A 19 38.79 -39.59 -13.04
N SER A 20 38.10 -39.81 -14.16
CA SER A 20 38.71 -39.69 -15.49
C SER A 20 39.24 -38.27 -15.73
N GLU A 21 40.46 -38.15 -16.26
CA GLU A 21 41.12 -36.86 -16.52
C GLU A 21 40.39 -35.97 -17.56
N LEU A 22 39.46 -36.55 -18.34
CA LEU A 22 38.69 -35.83 -19.36
C LEU A 22 37.52 -35.01 -18.80
N ALA A 23 37.19 -35.14 -17.51
CA ALA A 23 36.09 -34.40 -16.89
C ALA A 23 36.53 -32.97 -16.50
N LYS A 24 36.13 -31.97 -17.32
CA LYS A 24 36.34 -30.54 -17.04
C LYS A 24 35.23 -30.01 -16.10
N ARG A 25 35.63 -29.18 -15.12
CA ARG A 25 34.79 -28.63 -14.05
C ARG A 25 33.65 -27.78 -14.61
N VAL A 26 32.39 -28.16 -14.38
CA VAL A 26 31.23 -27.27 -14.56
C VAL A 26 30.98 -26.59 -13.21
N SER A 27 31.21 -25.28 -13.11
CA SER A 27 30.85 -24.53 -11.89
C SER A 27 29.34 -24.29 -11.88
N GLY A 28 28.58 -25.23 -11.35
CA GLY A 28 27.19 -24.97 -10.98
C GLY A 28 27.18 -24.02 -9.79
N LYS A 29 26.73 -22.78 -9.98
CA LYS A 29 26.47 -21.85 -8.88
C LYS A 29 25.44 -22.50 -7.96
N THR A 30 25.83 -22.79 -6.72
CA THR A 30 24.92 -23.25 -5.67
C THR A 30 24.05 -22.07 -5.26
N ASN A 31 22.93 -21.86 -5.96
CA ASN A 31 21.91 -20.92 -5.52
C ASN A 31 21.28 -21.48 -4.24
N ARG A 32 21.74 -20.99 -3.08
CA ARG A 32 20.90 -21.00 -1.87
C ARG A 32 19.63 -20.24 -2.25
N LYS A 33 18.54 -20.98 -2.48
CA LYS A 33 17.22 -20.40 -2.71
C LYS A 33 16.76 -19.73 -1.42
N LEU A 34 17.13 -18.47 -1.23
CA LEU A 34 16.22 -17.54 -0.57
C LEU A 34 15.01 -17.46 -1.51
N VAL A 35 13.89 -18.04 -1.09
CA VAL A 35 12.61 -17.88 -1.77
C VAL A 35 12.18 -16.42 -1.54
N ALA A 36 12.75 -15.51 -2.33
CA ALA A 36 12.11 -14.26 -2.63
C ALA A 36 11.01 -14.61 -3.64
N THR A 37 9.78 -14.73 -3.17
CA THR A 37 8.60 -14.84 -4.03
C THR A 37 8.51 -13.56 -4.86
N MET A 38 9.26 -13.47 -5.96
CA MET A 38 8.93 -12.54 -7.03
C MET A 38 7.65 -13.07 -7.66
N LEU A 39 6.51 -12.58 -7.18
CA LEU A 39 5.25 -12.69 -7.91
C LEU A 39 5.43 -11.86 -9.19
N SER A 40 5.88 -12.53 -10.24
CA SER A 40 5.87 -11.97 -11.59
C SER A 40 4.42 -11.63 -11.92
N LEU A 41 4.19 -10.37 -12.29
CA LEU A 41 2.92 -9.86 -12.80
C LEU A 41 2.52 -10.69 -14.04
N ALA A 42 1.78 -11.78 -13.81
CA ALA A 42 1.19 -12.55 -14.89
C ALA A 42 -0.02 -11.76 -15.38
N VAL A 43 0.20 -10.92 -16.41
CA VAL A 43 -0.90 -10.42 -17.23
C VAL A 43 -1.43 -11.61 -18.02
N ALA A 44 -2.38 -12.34 -17.45
CA ALA A 44 -3.26 -13.19 -18.22
C ALA A 44 -4.17 -12.27 -19.02
N GLY A 45 -4.03 -12.30 -20.34
CA GLY A 45 -4.81 -11.50 -21.27
C GLY A 45 -6.31 -11.74 -21.16
N THR A 46 -7.04 -10.66 -21.49
CA THR A 46 -8.46 -10.59 -21.84
C THR A 46 -9.45 -11.14 -20.80
N VAL A 47 -9.66 -10.37 -19.73
CA VAL A 47 -11.01 -10.17 -19.16
C VAL A 47 -11.12 -8.68 -18.89
N ASN A 48 -12.20 -8.04 -19.36
CA ASN A 48 -12.43 -6.60 -19.35
C ASN A 48 -11.78 -5.87 -18.17
N ALA A 49 -10.76 -5.06 -18.44
CA ALA A 49 -10.20 -4.12 -17.48
C ALA A 49 -11.23 -3.00 -17.23
N ALA A 50 -12.30 -3.32 -16.50
CA ALA A 50 -13.23 -2.36 -15.95
C ALA A 50 -12.52 -1.61 -14.81
N ASN A 51 -12.78 -0.31 -14.68
CA ASN A 51 -12.24 0.50 -13.59
C ASN A 51 -13.43 1.01 -12.76
N ILE A 52 -14.25 1.95 -13.23
CA ILE A 52 -15.43 2.46 -12.48
C ILE A 52 -16.75 2.03 -13.14
N ASP A 53 -17.60 1.26 -12.44
CA ASP A 53 -18.94 0.90 -12.91
C ASP A 53 -19.96 2.01 -12.61
N ILE A 54 -20.43 2.66 -13.67
CA ILE A 54 -21.40 3.75 -13.62
C ILE A 54 -22.76 3.32 -14.16
N SER A 55 -23.04 2.02 -14.26
CA SER A 55 -24.32 1.53 -14.78
C SER A 55 -25.48 1.97 -13.88
N ASN A 56 -25.27 1.95 -12.55
CA ASN A 56 -26.27 2.38 -11.57
C ASN A 56 -25.79 3.48 -10.59
N VAL A 57 -24.48 3.69 -10.45
CA VAL A 57 -23.89 4.74 -9.61
C VAL A 57 -23.45 5.92 -10.49
N TRP A 58 -23.50 7.16 -9.98
CA TRP A 58 -22.99 8.30 -10.74
C TRP A 58 -21.46 8.33 -10.68
N ALA A 59 -20.82 8.63 -11.82
CA ALA A 59 -19.36 8.75 -11.90
C ALA A 59 -18.79 9.69 -10.83
N ARG A 60 -19.51 10.79 -10.55
CA ARG A 60 -19.12 11.78 -9.56
C ARG A 60 -19.08 11.22 -8.13
N ASP A 61 -19.93 10.26 -7.78
CA ASP A 61 -19.96 9.72 -6.40
C ASP A 61 -18.64 9.03 -6.03
N TYR A 62 -17.99 8.36 -6.99
CA TYR A 62 -16.66 7.77 -6.81
C TYR A 62 -15.57 8.82 -6.60
N LEU A 63 -15.65 9.94 -7.32
CA LEU A 63 -14.68 11.03 -7.25
C LEU A 63 -14.88 11.86 -5.98
N ASP A 64 -16.12 12.22 -5.67
CA ASP A 64 -16.47 13.00 -4.49
C ASP A 64 -16.08 12.25 -3.21
N LEU A 65 -16.26 10.92 -3.15
CA LEU A 65 -15.82 10.12 -2.02
C LEU A 65 -14.30 10.16 -1.83
N ALA A 66 -13.52 9.91 -2.89
CA ALA A 66 -12.06 9.92 -2.80
C ALA A 66 -11.45 11.29 -2.52
N GLN A 67 -12.14 12.36 -2.92
CA GLN A 67 -11.68 13.74 -2.74
C GLN A 67 -12.32 14.43 -1.53
N ASN A 68 -13.09 13.67 -0.73
CA ASN A 68 -13.85 14.14 0.42
C ASN A 68 -14.72 15.38 0.11
N LYS A 69 -15.46 15.33 -1.00
CA LYS A 69 -16.34 16.41 -1.48
C LYS A 69 -17.81 16.05 -1.28
N GLY A 70 -18.66 17.07 -1.41
CA GLY A 70 -20.11 16.92 -1.29
C GLY A 70 -20.50 16.31 0.05
N ILE A 71 -21.32 15.26 0.00
CA ILE A 71 -21.80 14.53 1.19
C ILE A 71 -20.72 13.68 1.87
N PHE A 72 -19.56 13.48 1.23
CA PHE A 72 -18.48 12.61 1.71
C PHE A 72 -17.44 13.36 2.55
N GLN A 73 -17.90 14.21 3.46
CA GLN A 73 -17.02 14.91 4.39
C GLN A 73 -16.38 13.90 5.36
N PRO A 74 -15.09 14.05 5.74
CA PRO A 74 -14.45 13.14 6.67
C PRO A 74 -15.21 13.08 8.00
N GLY A 75 -15.46 11.87 8.51
CA GLY A 75 -16.23 11.63 9.72
C GLY A 75 -17.75 11.66 9.55
N ALA A 76 -18.29 12.00 8.37
CA ALA A 76 -19.73 11.93 8.14
C ALA A 76 -20.24 10.49 8.28
N THR A 77 -21.31 10.30 9.06
CA THR A 77 -22.00 9.01 9.23
C THR A 77 -23.30 8.98 8.44
N ASP A 78 -23.91 7.80 8.32
CA ASP A 78 -25.23 7.60 7.69
C ASP A 78 -25.30 8.16 6.26
N VAL A 79 -24.15 8.21 5.58
CA VAL A 79 -24.04 8.72 4.22
C VAL A 79 -24.76 7.76 3.29
N THR A 80 -25.64 8.33 2.45
CA THR A 80 -26.35 7.60 1.40
C THR A 80 -26.30 8.36 0.09
N ILE A 81 -26.21 7.62 -1.02
CA ILE A 81 -26.38 8.17 -2.37
C ILE A 81 -27.71 7.73 -2.98
N THR A 82 -28.21 8.52 -3.93
CA THR A 82 -29.31 8.10 -4.80
C THR A 82 -28.72 7.48 -6.07
N LEU A 83 -29.02 6.22 -6.29
CA LEU A 83 -28.66 5.48 -7.50
C LEU A 83 -29.46 6.00 -8.71
N LYS A 84 -29.01 5.68 -9.92
CA LYS A 84 -29.66 6.13 -11.17
C LYS A 84 -31.09 5.60 -11.32
N ASN A 85 -31.38 4.45 -10.74
CA ASN A 85 -32.73 3.88 -10.68
C ASN A 85 -33.64 4.50 -9.60
N GLY A 86 -33.13 5.43 -8.79
CA GLY A 86 -33.86 6.09 -7.70
C GLY A 86 -33.69 5.45 -6.32
N ASP A 87 -33.12 4.25 -6.23
CA ASP A 87 -32.88 3.57 -4.96
C ASP A 87 -31.81 4.28 -4.12
N LYS A 88 -31.83 4.02 -2.82
CA LYS A 88 -30.79 4.50 -1.89
C LYS A 88 -29.73 3.44 -1.66
N PHE A 89 -28.47 3.85 -1.73
CA PHE A 89 -27.33 3.03 -1.35
C PHE A 89 -26.68 3.60 -0.08
N SER A 90 -26.47 2.75 0.92
CA SER A 90 -25.79 3.09 2.18
C SER A 90 -24.41 2.45 2.22
N PHE A 91 -23.43 3.18 2.77
CA PHE A 91 -22.07 2.70 2.99
C PHE A 91 -21.94 1.93 4.32
N HIS A 92 -22.91 1.05 4.60
CA HIS A 92 -22.98 0.23 5.82
C HIS A 92 -22.87 1.01 7.14
N ASN A 93 -23.36 2.26 7.15
CA ASN A 93 -23.29 3.18 8.29
C ASN A 93 -21.86 3.44 8.80
N LEU A 94 -20.85 3.18 7.98
CA LEU A 94 -19.48 3.56 8.26
C LEU A 94 -19.34 5.08 8.18
N SER A 95 -18.50 5.65 9.05
CA SER A 95 -18.05 7.03 8.89
C SER A 95 -17.18 7.15 7.64
N ILE A 96 -17.20 8.30 6.97
CA ILE A 96 -16.33 8.50 5.80
C ILE A 96 -14.87 8.72 6.23
N PRO A 97 -13.89 7.99 5.66
CA PRO A 97 -12.47 8.20 5.95
C PRO A 97 -11.96 9.56 5.44
N ASP A 98 -10.94 10.09 6.09
CA ASP A 98 -10.15 11.21 5.58
C ASP A 98 -9.08 10.69 4.60
N PHE A 99 -9.22 11.04 3.31
CA PHE A 99 -8.28 10.70 2.25
C PHE A 99 -7.24 11.78 1.96
N SER A 100 -7.15 12.84 2.77
CA SER A 100 -6.14 13.91 2.61
C SER A 100 -4.69 13.40 2.62
N GLY A 101 -4.47 12.22 3.20
CA GLY A 101 -3.19 11.51 3.16
C GLY A 101 -2.80 10.98 1.78
N ALA A 102 -3.73 10.82 0.84
CA ALA A 102 -3.40 10.34 -0.51
C ALA A 102 -2.70 11.45 -1.32
N ALA A 103 -1.58 11.11 -1.95
CA ALA A 103 -0.95 12.01 -2.92
C ALA A 103 -1.88 12.23 -4.12
N ALA A 104 -1.70 13.33 -4.84
CA ALA A 104 -2.47 13.67 -6.05
C ALA A 104 -2.50 12.53 -7.10
N SER A 105 -1.42 11.76 -7.20
CA SER A 105 -1.33 10.59 -8.08
C SER A 105 -2.16 9.39 -7.62
N GLY A 106 -2.59 9.38 -6.35
CA GLY A 106 -3.26 8.25 -5.71
C GLY A 106 -2.34 7.06 -5.40
N ALA A 107 -1.07 7.09 -5.78
CA ALA A 107 -0.15 5.94 -5.71
C ALA A 107 0.81 5.98 -4.51
N ALA A 108 0.64 6.94 -3.60
CA ALA A 108 1.36 7.04 -2.34
C ALA A 108 0.46 7.67 -1.27
N THR A 109 0.74 7.36 0.00
CA THR A 109 -0.01 7.89 1.14
C THR A 109 0.94 8.50 2.17
N ALA A 110 0.80 9.78 2.50
CA ALA A 110 1.49 10.44 3.61
C ALA A 110 1.10 9.80 4.95
N ILE A 111 2.08 9.62 5.83
CA ILE A 111 1.90 9.07 7.19
C ILE A 111 2.43 10.02 8.26
N GLY A 112 2.45 11.32 7.94
CA GLY A 112 2.82 12.42 8.81
C GLY A 112 4.29 12.87 8.69
N GLY A 113 4.49 14.16 8.94
CA GLY A 113 5.80 14.81 8.81
C GLY A 113 6.34 14.69 7.39
N SER A 114 7.55 14.13 7.23
CA SER A 114 8.23 13.98 5.94
C SER A 114 8.26 12.52 5.48
N TYR A 115 7.18 11.77 5.69
CA TYR A 115 7.13 10.34 5.42
C TYR A 115 5.85 9.94 4.69
N SER A 116 5.99 9.00 3.78
CA SER A 116 4.88 8.42 3.00
C SER A 116 5.14 6.95 2.73
N VAL A 117 4.08 6.18 2.49
CA VAL A 117 4.17 4.77 2.10
C VAL A 117 3.61 4.54 0.70
N THR A 118 4.13 3.53 0.02
CA THR A 118 3.71 3.07 -1.31
C THR A 118 4.10 1.58 -1.45
N VAL A 119 4.21 1.10 -2.69
CA VAL A 119 4.80 -0.19 -3.02
C VAL A 119 6.16 -0.04 -3.72
N ALA A 120 7.07 -0.99 -3.49
CA ALA A 120 8.46 -0.91 -3.95
C ALA A 120 8.58 -0.99 -5.47
N HIS A 121 7.71 -1.75 -6.14
CA HIS A 121 7.73 -1.87 -7.59
C HIS A 121 7.34 -0.57 -8.32
N ASN A 122 6.74 0.41 -7.63
CA ASN A 122 6.49 1.75 -8.16
C ASN A 122 7.76 2.57 -8.39
N LYS A 123 8.92 2.18 -7.85
CA LYS A 123 10.19 2.87 -8.08
C LYS A 123 10.52 3.06 -9.57
N LYS A 124 10.01 2.17 -10.43
CA LYS A 124 10.21 2.25 -11.89
C LYS A 124 9.36 3.33 -12.55
N ASN A 125 8.38 3.89 -11.83
CA ASN A 125 7.45 4.88 -12.35
C ASN A 125 7.56 6.23 -11.60
N PRO A 126 8.24 7.23 -12.18
CA PRO A 126 8.37 8.55 -11.58
C PRO A 126 7.04 9.27 -11.30
N GLN A 127 6.00 9.00 -12.10
CA GLN A 127 4.67 9.64 -11.95
C GLN A 127 3.86 9.06 -10.77
N ALA A 128 4.23 7.87 -10.27
CA ALA A 128 3.49 7.21 -9.20
C ALA A 128 3.80 7.83 -7.83
N ALA A 129 5.05 7.70 -7.36
CA ALA A 129 5.38 7.99 -5.96
C ALA A 129 6.73 8.70 -5.75
N GLU A 130 7.51 8.96 -6.81
CA GLU A 130 8.87 9.53 -6.68
C GLU A 130 8.83 11.04 -6.38
N THR A 131 7.90 11.75 -7.04
CA THR A 131 7.53 13.11 -6.69
C THR A 131 6.06 13.11 -6.32
N GLN A 132 5.77 13.49 -5.09
CA GLN A 132 4.42 13.49 -4.54
C GLN A 132 3.92 14.92 -4.48
N VAL A 133 2.67 15.11 -4.88
CA VAL A 133 1.99 16.39 -4.82
C VAL A 133 0.84 16.28 -3.84
N TYR A 134 0.78 17.21 -2.89
CA TYR A 134 -0.34 17.39 -1.99
C TYR A 134 -0.82 18.83 -2.18
N ALA A 135 -2.07 18.99 -2.62
CA ALA A 135 -2.61 20.26 -3.11
C ALA A 135 -1.66 20.96 -4.10
N GLN A 136 -1.00 22.05 -3.69
CA GLN A 136 -0.10 22.85 -4.53
C GLN A 136 1.40 22.62 -4.23
N SER A 137 1.73 21.77 -3.26
CA SER A 137 3.10 21.54 -2.83
C SER A 137 3.66 20.24 -3.41
N SER A 138 4.93 20.28 -3.82
CA SER A 138 5.65 19.12 -4.35
C SER A 138 6.76 18.67 -3.40
N TYR A 139 6.81 17.36 -3.16
CA TYR A 139 7.72 16.68 -2.25
C TYR A 139 8.46 15.59 -3.02
N LYS A 140 9.78 15.54 -2.85
CA LYS A 140 10.65 14.56 -3.53
C LYS A 140 11.12 13.52 -2.54
N VAL A 141 11.12 12.26 -2.97
CA VAL A 141 11.74 11.17 -2.20
C VAL A 141 13.25 11.38 -2.16
N VAL A 142 13.84 11.37 -0.97
CA VAL A 142 15.30 11.48 -0.76
C VAL A 142 15.91 10.18 -0.26
N ASP A 143 15.10 9.30 0.33
CA ASP A 143 15.49 7.98 0.78
C ASP A 143 14.26 7.08 0.92
N ARG A 144 14.46 5.77 0.98
CA ARG A 144 13.39 4.79 1.13
C ARG A 144 13.91 3.47 1.68
N ARG A 145 13.01 2.69 2.28
CA ARG A 145 13.24 1.28 2.61
C ARG A 145 12.06 0.45 2.18
N ASN A 146 12.32 -0.77 1.74
CA ASN A 146 11.27 -1.70 1.34
C ASN A 146 11.47 -3.11 1.88
N SER A 147 10.36 -3.83 2.00
CA SER A 147 10.31 -5.24 2.36
C SER A 147 8.99 -5.84 1.85
N ASN A 148 9.04 -6.99 1.18
CA ASN A 148 7.86 -7.67 0.61
C ASN A 148 6.95 -6.73 -0.19
N ASP A 149 7.57 -5.86 -1.00
CA ASP A 149 6.93 -4.84 -1.82
C ASP A 149 6.22 -3.70 -1.06
N PHE A 150 6.16 -3.69 0.27
CA PHE A 150 5.84 -2.48 1.02
C PHE A 150 7.05 -1.55 1.01
N GLU A 151 6.84 -0.26 0.75
CA GLU A 151 7.91 0.75 0.76
C GLU A 151 7.53 1.95 1.62
N ILE A 152 8.40 2.28 2.57
CA ILE A 152 8.38 3.56 3.29
C ILE A 152 9.38 4.51 2.63
N GLN A 153 8.97 5.76 2.46
CA GLN A 153 9.74 6.81 1.81
C GLN A 153 9.96 7.99 2.75
N ARG A 154 11.17 8.55 2.70
CA ARG A 154 11.53 9.83 3.31
C ARG A 154 11.41 10.91 2.25
N LEU A 155 10.63 11.94 2.55
CA LEU A 155 10.47 13.13 1.73
C LEU A 155 11.50 14.21 2.11
N ASN A 156 11.82 15.07 1.15
CA ASN A 156 12.76 16.19 1.34
C ASN A 156 12.25 17.28 2.30
N LYS A 157 10.94 17.38 2.52
CA LYS A 157 10.29 18.39 3.37
C LYS A 157 9.16 17.75 4.19
N PHE A 158 8.72 18.44 5.24
CA PHE A 158 7.51 18.09 5.98
C PHE A 158 6.28 18.44 5.14
N VAL A 159 5.39 17.46 4.97
CA VAL A 159 4.07 17.64 4.35
C VAL A 159 3.23 18.50 5.28
N VAL A 160 2.62 19.56 4.74
CA VAL A 160 1.86 20.55 5.54
C VAL A 160 0.36 20.51 5.25
N GLU A 161 -0.06 19.88 4.17
CA GLU A 161 -1.46 19.80 3.74
C GLU A 161 -2.28 18.78 4.54
N THR A 162 -1.62 17.82 5.18
CA THR A 162 -2.25 16.73 5.92
C THR A 162 -1.38 16.32 7.09
N VAL A 163 -2.03 15.84 8.16
CA VAL A 163 -1.36 15.13 9.27
C VAL A 163 -0.91 13.73 8.87
N GLY A 164 -1.35 13.24 7.71
CA GLY A 164 -1.12 11.90 7.21
C GLY A 164 -2.13 10.88 7.72
N ALA A 165 -2.20 9.75 7.02
CA ALA A 165 -3.01 8.62 7.43
C ALA A 165 -2.48 8.02 8.73
N THR A 166 -3.41 7.66 9.64
CA THR A 166 -3.05 6.93 10.86
C THR A 166 -2.68 5.49 10.51
N PRO A 167 -1.46 5.02 10.80
CA PRO A 167 -1.10 3.63 10.57
C PRO A 167 -1.85 2.65 11.46
N ALA A 168 -2.07 1.43 10.98
CA ALA A 168 -2.51 0.33 11.84
C ALA A 168 -1.38 -0.06 12.83
N GLU A 169 -1.69 -0.09 14.14
CA GLU A 169 -0.69 -0.33 15.19
C GLU A 169 -0.13 -1.76 15.18
N THR A 170 -0.99 -2.75 15.00
CA THR A 170 -0.59 -4.16 14.94
C THR A 170 -1.57 -4.90 14.05
N ASN A 171 -1.07 -5.41 12.93
CA ASN A 171 -1.92 -6.19 12.05
C ASN A 171 -2.27 -7.53 12.73
N PRO A 172 -3.57 -7.88 12.83
CA PRO A 172 -3.98 -9.23 13.16
C PRO A 172 -3.23 -10.28 12.34
N THR A 173 -3.10 -11.50 12.84
CA THR A 173 -2.47 -12.62 12.12
C THR A 173 -3.51 -13.60 11.58
N THR A 174 -4.74 -13.58 12.09
CA THR A 174 -5.84 -14.42 11.59
C THR A 174 -6.99 -13.56 11.09
N TYR A 175 -7.82 -14.16 10.22
CA TYR A 175 -9.06 -13.51 9.77
C TYR A 175 -10.04 -13.29 10.92
N SER A 176 -10.10 -14.20 11.90
CA SER A 176 -10.98 -14.08 13.06
C SER A 176 -10.62 -12.84 13.90
N ASP A 177 -9.34 -12.67 14.20
CA ASP A 177 -8.86 -11.50 14.96
C ASP A 177 -9.08 -10.20 14.17
N ALA A 178 -8.91 -10.24 12.85
CA ALA A 178 -9.22 -9.11 11.98
C ALA A 178 -10.71 -8.79 11.96
N LEU A 179 -11.58 -9.79 11.98
CA LEU A 179 -13.03 -9.63 12.02
C LEU A 179 -13.48 -9.08 13.38
N GLU A 180 -12.79 -9.41 14.47
CA GLU A 180 -13.04 -8.80 15.77
C GLU A 180 -12.66 -7.31 15.76
N ARG A 181 -11.45 -6.98 15.27
CA ARG A 181 -10.89 -5.63 15.29
C ARG A 181 -11.54 -4.67 14.30
N TYR A 182 -11.84 -5.12 13.08
CA TYR A 182 -12.27 -4.28 11.95
C TYR A 182 -13.66 -4.64 11.41
N GLY A 183 -14.29 -5.71 11.91
CA GLY A 183 -15.56 -6.16 11.38
C GLY A 183 -16.73 -5.29 11.83
N ILE A 184 -17.64 -5.02 10.90
CA ILE A 184 -18.92 -4.34 11.14
C ILE A 184 -20.08 -5.30 10.86
N VAL A 185 -21.25 -4.98 11.40
CA VAL A 185 -22.50 -5.67 11.02
C VAL A 185 -23.09 -4.97 9.81
N THR A 186 -23.17 -5.65 8.68
CA THR A 186 -23.77 -5.12 7.46
C THR A 186 -25.29 -5.19 7.50
N SER A 187 -25.96 -4.53 6.55
CA SER A 187 -27.43 -4.45 6.47
C SER A 187 -28.12 -5.82 6.33
N ASP A 188 -27.41 -6.83 5.83
CA ASP A 188 -27.86 -8.23 5.77
C ASP A 188 -27.71 -9.00 7.11
N GLY A 189 -27.22 -8.33 8.16
CA GLY A 189 -26.98 -8.91 9.48
C GLY A 189 -25.67 -9.70 9.62
N SER A 190 -24.90 -9.86 8.55
CA SER A 190 -23.61 -10.55 8.60
C SER A 190 -22.51 -9.65 9.16
N LYS A 191 -21.54 -10.24 9.87
CA LYS A 191 -20.33 -9.51 10.30
C LYS A 191 -19.27 -9.64 9.22
N LYS A 192 -18.84 -8.51 8.65
CA LYS A 192 -17.85 -8.44 7.55
C LYS A 192 -16.83 -7.35 7.80
N ILE A 193 -15.64 -7.50 7.23
CA ILE A 193 -14.61 -6.45 7.24
C ILE A 193 -14.79 -5.64 5.97
N ILE A 194 -15.28 -4.42 6.11
CA ILE A 194 -15.52 -3.49 5.01
C ILE A 194 -14.52 -2.34 5.10
N GLY A 195 -14.00 -1.91 3.96
CA GLY A 195 -13.01 -0.84 3.89
C GLY A 195 -13.13 0.02 2.65
N PHE A 196 -12.27 1.03 2.62
CA PHE A 196 -12.17 1.94 1.49
C PHE A 196 -10.73 2.08 1.01
N ARG A 197 -10.59 2.42 -0.27
CA ARG A 197 -9.32 2.77 -0.90
C ARG A 197 -9.56 3.98 -1.82
N ALA A 198 -8.55 4.83 -1.99
CA ALA A 198 -8.57 5.90 -2.99
C ALA A 198 -7.33 5.83 -3.88
N GLY A 199 -7.51 5.92 -5.20
CA GLY A 199 -6.41 5.88 -6.17
C GLY A 199 -6.79 6.46 -7.54
N SER A 200 -5.79 6.63 -8.41
CA SER A 200 -5.96 7.27 -9.73
C SER A 200 -5.19 6.47 -10.81
N GLY A 201 -5.48 5.18 -10.92
CA GLY A 201 -4.99 4.36 -12.03
C GLY A 201 -5.56 4.76 -13.38
N GLY A 202 -5.25 3.99 -14.43
CA GLY A 202 -5.77 4.20 -15.78
C GLY A 202 -7.30 4.24 -15.80
N THR A 203 -7.89 5.43 -15.80
CA THR A 203 -9.30 5.62 -15.45
C THR A 203 -10.21 5.36 -16.64
N SER A 204 -11.22 4.51 -16.44
CA SER A 204 -12.29 4.26 -17.41
C SER A 204 -13.63 4.07 -16.74
N PHE A 205 -14.70 4.56 -17.38
CA PHE A 205 -16.07 4.43 -16.91
C PHE A 205 -16.81 3.38 -17.73
N ILE A 206 -17.53 2.48 -17.05
CA ILE A 206 -18.27 1.37 -17.64
C ILE A 206 -19.77 1.60 -17.43
N ASN A 207 -20.56 1.49 -18.50
CA ASN A 207 -22.01 1.54 -18.44
C ASN A 207 -22.58 0.36 -19.24
N GLY A 208 -22.92 -0.73 -18.57
CA GLY A 208 -23.23 -2.01 -19.20
C GLY A 208 -22.08 -2.49 -20.10
N GLU A 209 -22.35 -2.65 -21.39
CA GLU A 209 -21.35 -3.07 -22.38
C GLU A 209 -20.46 -1.92 -22.89
N SER A 210 -20.83 -0.67 -22.59
CA SER A 210 -20.08 0.52 -23.05
C SER A 210 -18.92 0.84 -22.11
N LYS A 211 -17.75 1.14 -22.70
CA LYS A 211 -16.56 1.57 -21.97
C LYS A 211 -16.03 2.89 -22.54
N ILE A 212 -15.80 3.86 -21.65
CA ILE A 212 -15.14 5.14 -21.99
C ILE A 212 -13.83 5.21 -21.23
N SER A 213 -12.70 5.23 -21.97
CA SER A 213 -11.37 5.45 -21.39
C SER A 213 -11.05 6.94 -21.36
N THR A 214 -10.57 7.43 -20.22
CA THR A 214 -10.04 8.79 -20.11
C THR A 214 -8.63 8.92 -20.71
N ASN A 215 -7.95 7.78 -20.92
CA ASN A 215 -6.52 7.70 -21.27
C ASN A 215 -5.62 8.49 -20.30
N SER A 216 -6.07 8.66 -19.05
CA SER A 216 -5.38 9.38 -18.00
C SER A 216 -5.16 8.47 -16.78
N ALA A 217 -4.02 8.66 -16.12
CA ALA A 217 -3.63 8.03 -14.87
C ALA A 217 -2.80 9.04 -14.06
N TYR A 218 -2.74 8.84 -12.75
CA TYR A 218 -2.05 9.70 -11.80
C TYR A 218 -2.57 11.16 -11.80
N SER A 219 -3.85 11.34 -12.15
CA SER A 219 -4.50 12.65 -12.18
C SER A 219 -5.32 12.86 -10.92
N HIS A 220 -5.13 13.98 -10.24
CA HIS A 220 -5.87 14.32 -9.03
C HIS A 220 -7.38 14.41 -9.27
N ASP A 221 -7.79 14.99 -10.40
CA ASP A 221 -9.20 15.17 -10.75
C ASP A 221 -9.94 13.83 -10.94
N LEU A 222 -9.19 12.75 -11.22
CA LEU A 222 -9.69 11.40 -11.41
C LEU A 222 -9.40 10.48 -10.21
N LEU A 223 -8.92 11.04 -9.09
CA LEU A 223 -8.82 10.28 -7.84
C LEU A 223 -10.21 9.76 -7.48
N SER A 224 -10.33 8.43 -7.39
CA SER A 224 -11.59 7.72 -7.25
C SER A 224 -11.52 6.70 -6.13
N ALA A 225 -12.65 6.51 -5.44
CA ALA A 225 -12.74 5.64 -4.28
C ALA A 225 -13.28 4.25 -4.66
N SER A 226 -12.84 3.25 -3.91
CA SER A 226 -13.34 1.88 -3.93
C SER A 226 -13.93 1.55 -2.57
N LEU A 227 -15.08 0.89 -2.55
CA LEU A 227 -15.64 0.21 -1.37
C LEU A 227 -15.37 -1.29 -1.54
N PHE A 228 -14.87 -1.95 -0.50
CA PHE A 228 -14.49 -3.35 -0.59
C PHE A 228 -14.82 -4.18 0.64
N GLU A 229 -14.95 -5.49 0.44
CA GLU A 229 -15.03 -6.52 1.47
C GLU A 229 -13.73 -7.33 1.50
N VAL A 230 -13.10 -7.43 2.68
CA VAL A 230 -11.94 -8.30 2.88
C VAL A 230 -12.38 -9.75 2.95
N THR A 231 -11.88 -10.55 2.01
CA THR A 231 -12.24 -11.97 1.86
C THR A 231 -11.17 -12.91 2.40
N GLN A 232 -9.92 -12.47 2.49
CA GLN A 232 -8.85 -13.22 3.15
C GLN A 232 -7.93 -12.27 3.92
N TRP A 233 -7.43 -12.77 5.04
CA TRP A 233 -6.47 -12.07 5.88
C TRP A 233 -5.21 -12.92 6.05
N ASP A 234 -4.06 -12.28 5.96
CA ASP A 234 -2.72 -12.89 6.06
C ASP A 234 -2.43 -14.03 5.05
N SER A 235 -3.13 -14.02 3.91
CA SER A 235 -2.87 -14.96 2.81
C SER A 235 -1.53 -14.61 2.17
N TYR A 236 -0.53 -15.50 2.32
CA TYR A 236 0.87 -15.25 1.94
C TYR A 236 1.46 -13.95 2.53
N GLY A 237 1.02 -13.55 3.72
CA GLY A 237 1.47 -12.30 4.36
C GLY A 237 0.70 -11.06 3.93
N MET A 238 -0.40 -11.21 3.19
CA MET A 238 -1.15 -10.12 2.56
C MET A 238 -2.64 -10.15 2.90
N MET A 239 -3.30 -9.00 2.79
CA MET A 239 -4.76 -8.90 2.87
C MET A 239 -5.34 -8.97 1.46
N ILE A 240 -6.45 -9.69 1.26
CA ILE A 240 -7.12 -9.81 -0.04
C ILE A 240 -8.56 -9.35 0.09
N TYR A 241 -9.01 -8.48 -0.82
CA TYR A 241 -10.40 -8.03 -0.86
C TYR A 241 -11.04 -8.17 -2.24
N LYS A 242 -12.36 -8.04 -2.26
CA LYS A 242 -13.18 -7.85 -3.46
C LYS A 242 -13.94 -6.54 -3.34
N ASN A 243 -14.12 -5.83 -4.46
CA ASN A 243 -14.95 -4.63 -4.48
C ASN A 243 -16.42 -4.96 -4.24
N ASP A 244 -17.14 -3.98 -3.69
CA ASP A 244 -18.59 -4.00 -3.60
C ASP A 244 -19.22 -4.18 -4.99
N LYS A 245 -20.38 -4.83 -5.03
CA LYS A 245 -21.05 -5.16 -6.30
C LYS A 245 -21.83 -3.99 -6.87
N THR A 246 -22.21 -3.01 -6.06
CA THR A 246 -22.99 -1.84 -6.47
C THR A 246 -22.10 -0.62 -6.62
N PHE A 247 -21.35 -0.26 -5.58
CA PHE A 247 -20.32 0.78 -5.62
C PHE A 247 -18.99 0.18 -6.07
N ARG A 248 -18.93 -0.20 -7.35
CA ARG A 248 -17.86 -1.03 -7.90
C ARG A 248 -16.81 -0.19 -8.64
N ASN A 249 -15.65 -0.04 -8.01
CA ASN A 249 -14.46 0.55 -8.62
C ASN A 249 -13.28 -0.44 -8.55
N LEU A 250 -13.07 -1.18 -9.64
CA LEU A 250 -12.03 -2.20 -9.76
C LEU A 250 -10.64 -1.57 -9.92
N GLU A 251 -9.69 -2.20 -9.27
CA GLU A 251 -8.30 -1.78 -9.31
C GLU A 251 -7.64 -2.09 -10.66
N ILE A 252 -6.78 -1.19 -11.11
CA ILE A 252 -6.09 -1.30 -12.40
C ILE A 252 -4.64 -0.85 -12.29
N PHE A 253 -3.90 -1.00 -13.39
CA PHE A 253 -2.57 -0.42 -13.52
C PHE A 253 -2.55 1.07 -13.16
N GLY A 254 -1.62 1.43 -12.29
CA GLY A 254 -1.43 2.77 -11.75
C GLY A 254 -2.08 3.02 -10.40
N ASP A 255 -2.90 2.09 -9.93
CA ASP A 255 -3.35 2.13 -8.55
C ASP A 255 -2.39 1.47 -7.54
N SER A 256 -1.37 0.75 -8.03
CA SER A 256 -0.30 0.21 -7.20
C SER A 256 0.21 1.28 -6.23
N GLY A 257 0.31 0.94 -4.95
CA GLY A 257 0.76 1.87 -3.91
C GLY A 257 -0.32 2.72 -3.25
N SER A 258 -1.55 2.74 -3.78
CA SER A 258 -2.69 3.37 -3.11
C SER A 258 -2.94 2.78 -1.71
N GLY A 259 -3.36 3.62 -0.77
CA GLY A 259 -3.61 3.20 0.61
C GLY A 259 -4.96 2.50 0.79
N ALA A 260 -4.96 1.39 1.52
CA ALA A 260 -6.18 0.69 1.93
C ALA A 260 -6.51 0.98 3.40
N TYR A 261 -7.77 1.33 3.67
CA TYR A 261 -8.23 1.81 4.97
C TYR A 261 -9.32 0.91 5.54
N LEU A 262 -9.20 0.58 6.84
CA LEU A 262 -10.21 -0.11 7.64
C LEU A 262 -10.57 0.74 8.86
N TYR A 263 -11.80 0.61 9.36
CA TYR A 263 -12.20 1.24 10.61
C TYR A 263 -11.80 0.33 11.77
N ASP A 264 -10.96 0.82 12.67
CA ASP A 264 -10.51 0.08 13.85
C ASP A 264 -11.51 0.30 15.00
N ASN A 265 -12.26 -0.75 15.36
CA ASN A 265 -13.28 -0.69 16.41
C ASN A 265 -12.70 -0.49 17.82
N LYS A 266 -11.41 -0.82 18.03
CA LYS A 266 -10.74 -0.64 19.32
C LYS A 266 -10.25 0.80 19.46
N LEU A 267 -9.77 1.37 18.36
CA LEU A 267 -9.22 2.73 18.33
C LEU A 267 -10.25 3.79 17.92
N GLU A 268 -11.43 3.37 17.48
CA GLU A 268 -12.55 4.18 17.00
C GLU A 268 -12.17 5.17 15.88
N LYS A 269 -11.29 4.73 14.97
CA LYS A 269 -10.79 5.56 13.86
C LYS A 269 -10.40 4.74 12.64
N TRP A 270 -10.37 5.42 11.49
CA TRP A 270 -9.81 4.88 10.27
C TRP A 270 -8.29 4.69 10.38
N VAL A 271 -7.81 3.52 9.96
CA VAL A 271 -6.38 3.18 9.94
C VAL A 271 -5.96 2.68 8.56
N LEU A 272 -4.75 3.06 8.15
CA LEU A 272 -4.08 2.57 6.96
C LEU A 272 -3.50 1.18 7.24
N VAL A 273 -4.10 0.15 6.65
CA VAL A 273 -3.70 -1.24 6.88
C VAL A 273 -2.62 -1.74 5.94
N GLY A 274 -2.40 -1.04 4.82
CA GLY A 274 -1.40 -1.41 3.84
C GLY A 274 -1.52 -0.63 2.53
N THR A 275 -0.77 -1.09 1.53
CA THR A 275 -0.72 -0.49 0.18
C THR A 275 -1.06 -1.51 -0.90
N THR A 276 -1.74 -1.05 -1.96
CA THR A 276 -2.17 -1.89 -3.09
C THR A 276 -0.98 -2.49 -3.82
N HIS A 277 -0.85 -3.81 -3.75
CA HIS A 277 0.24 -4.58 -4.35
C HIS A 277 -0.08 -4.97 -5.79
N GLY A 278 -1.28 -5.49 -6.03
CA GLY A 278 -1.66 -6.01 -7.33
C GLY A 278 -3.03 -6.64 -7.33
N ILE A 279 -3.40 -7.13 -8.51
CA ILE A 279 -4.70 -7.71 -8.79
C ILE A 279 -4.55 -9.12 -9.36
N ALA A 280 -5.55 -9.97 -9.14
CA ALA A 280 -5.67 -11.27 -9.77
C ALA A 280 -7.13 -11.52 -10.17
N SER A 281 -7.35 -12.25 -11.26
CA SER A 281 -8.70 -12.67 -11.65
C SER A 281 -8.92 -14.13 -11.27
N VAL A 282 -9.93 -14.41 -10.45
CA VAL A 282 -10.29 -15.76 -10.01
C VAL A 282 -11.77 -15.97 -10.27
N ASN A 283 -12.10 -16.95 -11.12
CA ASN A 283 -13.48 -17.30 -11.49
C ASN A 283 -14.31 -16.11 -12.01
N GLY A 284 -13.66 -15.17 -12.72
CA GLY A 284 -14.31 -13.97 -13.26
C GLY A 284 -14.40 -12.78 -12.29
N ASP A 285 -14.07 -12.96 -11.02
CA ASP A 285 -13.95 -11.88 -10.05
C ASP A 285 -12.51 -11.36 -9.98
N GLN A 286 -12.35 -10.05 -9.83
CA GLN A 286 -11.07 -9.45 -9.47
C GLN A 286 -10.87 -9.54 -7.94
N LEU A 287 -9.70 -10.03 -7.55
CA LEU A 287 -9.16 -9.98 -6.20
C LEU A 287 -8.07 -8.92 -6.16
N THR A 288 -8.06 -8.11 -5.11
CA THR A 288 -7.01 -7.11 -4.89
C THR A 288 -6.21 -7.44 -3.66
N TRP A 289 -4.90 -7.46 -3.84
CA TRP A 289 -3.91 -7.85 -2.85
C TRP A 289 -3.29 -6.60 -2.26
N ILE A 290 -3.29 -6.52 -0.93
CA ILE A 290 -2.73 -5.42 -0.16
C ILE A 290 -1.52 -5.94 0.62
N THR A 291 -0.36 -5.33 0.37
CA THR A 291 0.79 -5.55 1.24
C THR A 291 0.54 -4.83 2.56
N LYS A 292 0.54 -5.59 3.67
CA LYS A 292 0.25 -5.06 5.00
C LYS A 292 1.29 -4.03 5.45
N TYR A 293 0.84 -3.05 6.24
CA TYR A 293 1.68 -2.04 6.85
C TYR A 293 2.79 -2.68 7.71
N ASN A 294 4.02 -2.19 7.55
CA ASN A 294 5.21 -2.71 8.24
C ASN A 294 5.80 -1.68 9.20
N ASP A 295 5.28 -1.63 10.42
CA ASP A 295 5.65 -0.64 11.44
C ASP A 295 7.15 -0.69 11.81
N LYS A 296 7.73 -1.90 11.84
CA LYS A 296 9.16 -2.08 12.07
C LYS A 296 9.99 -1.35 11.01
N LEU A 297 9.69 -1.58 9.74
CA LEU A 297 10.42 -0.94 8.64
C LEU A 297 10.27 0.59 8.65
N VAL A 298 9.09 1.07 9.01
CA VAL A 298 8.79 2.49 9.14
C VAL A 298 9.62 3.12 10.26
N SER A 299 9.64 2.50 11.44
CA SER A 299 10.40 2.95 12.60
C SER A 299 11.90 2.99 12.28
N GLU A 300 12.44 1.94 11.66
CA GLU A 300 13.86 1.89 11.29
C GLU A 300 14.29 3.01 10.32
N LEU A 301 13.44 3.41 9.36
CA LEU A 301 13.73 4.57 8.51
C LEU A 301 13.56 5.90 9.27
N LYS A 302 12.53 6.02 10.12
CA LYS A 302 12.33 7.23 10.93
C LYS A 302 13.52 7.49 11.87
N ASP A 303 14.05 6.44 12.49
CA ASP A 303 15.21 6.52 13.38
C ASP A 303 16.48 7.00 12.66
N THR A 304 16.64 6.65 11.39
CA THR A 304 17.80 7.10 10.58
C THR A 304 17.80 8.62 10.35
N TYR A 305 16.63 9.25 10.35
CA TYR A 305 16.45 10.68 10.10
C TYR A 305 16.04 11.46 11.35
N SER A 306 16.24 10.87 12.53
CA SER A 306 15.92 11.49 13.81
C SER A 306 17.17 11.53 14.69
N HIS A 307 17.45 12.69 15.28
CA HIS A 307 18.52 12.85 16.26
C HIS A 307 17.95 13.45 17.54
N LYS A 308 18.01 12.70 18.63
CA LYS A 308 17.50 13.14 19.93
C LYS A 308 18.56 13.99 20.63
N ILE A 309 18.27 15.28 20.83
CA ILE A 309 19.11 16.18 21.63
C ILE A 309 18.42 16.39 22.97
N ASN A 310 18.98 15.86 24.04
CA ASN A 310 18.43 16.06 25.38
C ASN A 310 19.04 17.32 26.01
N LEU A 311 18.19 18.33 26.24
CA LEU A 311 18.63 19.59 26.83
C LEU A 311 18.80 19.50 28.35
N ASN A 312 17.97 18.75 29.09
CA ASN A 312 18.03 18.69 30.56
C ASN A 312 18.18 20.07 31.24
N GLY A 313 17.48 21.10 30.73
CA GLY A 313 17.57 22.46 31.26
C GLY A 313 18.85 23.23 30.89
N ASN A 314 19.65 22.72 29.94
CA ASN A 314 20.87 23.34 29.42
C ASN A 314 20.62 24.07 28.08
N ASN A 315 21.53 24.94 27.69
CA ASN A 315 21.52 25.61 26.39
C ASN A 315 22.23 24.74 25.33
N VAL A 316 21.80 24.86 24.06
CA VAL A 316 22.48 24.20 22.92
C VAL A 316 22.94 25.25 21.92
N THR A 317 24.19 25.14 21.48
CA THR A 317 24.72 25.87 20.34
C THR A 317 24.87 24.91 19.18
N ILE A 318 24.38 25.32 18.00
CA ILE A 318 24.57 24.59 16.75
C ILE A 318 25.42 25.47 15.85
N LYS A 319 26.62 25.00 15.50
CA LYS A 319 27.55 25.71 14.61
C LYS A 319 28.07 24.75 13.56
N ASN A 320 27.80 25.06 12.28
CA ASN A 320 28.11 24.17 11.16
C ASN A 320 27.51 22.76 11.39
N THR A 321 28.36 21.75 11.55
CA THR A 321 27.99 20.35 11.81
C THR A 321 28.02 19.98 13.30
N ASP A 322 28.44 20.91 14.16
CA ASP A 322 28.68 20.64 15.58
C ASP A 322 27.49 21.06 16.43
N ILE A 323 27.12 20.19 17.37
CA ILE A 323 26.10 20.42 18.39
C ILE A 323 26.81 20.40 19.74
N THR A 324 26.77 21.51 20.48
CA THR A 324 27.41 21.65 21.79
C THR A 324 26.37 21.98 22.86
N LEU A 325 26.33 21.19 23.94
CA LEU A 325 25.51 21.44 25.13
C LEU A 325 26.29 22.26 26.16
N HIS A 326 25.67 23.33 26.65
CA HIS A 326 26.24 24.23 27.66
C HIS A 326 25.48 24.08 28.96
N GLN A 327 26.15 23.63 30.02
CA GLN A 327 25.52 23.54 31.34
C GLN A 327 25.05 24.93 31.79
N ASN A 328 23.78 25.02 32.18
CA ASN A 328 23.31 26.21 32.87
C ASN A 328 23.92 26.18 34.27
N ASN A 329 24.97 26.97 34.48
CA ASN A 329 25.41 27.29 35.83
C ASN A 329 24.26 28.04 36.48
N ALA A 330 23.48 27.37 37.32
CA ALA A 330 22.56 28.05 38.20
C ALA A 330 23.41 28.95 39.10
N ASP A 331 23.29 30.26 38.93
CA ASP A 331 23.82 31.23 39.89
C ASP A 331 23.22 30.88 41.26
N THR A 332 24.10 30.48 42.17
CA THR A 332 23.83 30.30 43.62
C THR A 332 23.47 31.63 44.27
#